data_AF-A0A7G9YAG3-F1
#
_entry.id   AF-A0A7G9YAG3-F1
#
_cell.length_a   1.000
_cell.length_b   1.000
_cell.length_c   1.000
_cell.angle_alpha   90.00
_cell.angle_beta   90.00
_cell.angle_gamma   90.00
#
_symmetry.space_group_name_H-M   'P 1'
#
loop_
_entity.id
_entity.type
_entity.pdbx_description
1 polymer ?
#
loop_
_entity_poly.entity_id
_entity_poly.type
_entity_poly.pdbx_seq_one_letter_code
_entity_poly.pdbx_strand_id
1 'polypeptide(L)'
;MDAVDFPANMDEELNILVKKGYYPSKSDLLRDAFRVLLNTRSELKISLAIELYMVGKISISRAAEFAGVTTIEFKEIMAGRGIVRETEGKSAKEMDTKLEKLGIV
;
A
#
# COMPACT_ATOMS: atom_id res chain seq x y z
N MET A 1 18.31 10.26 3.76
CA MET A 1 17.98 9.20 2.79
C MET A 1 19.20 8.31 2.79
N ASP A 2 19.13 7.20 3.50
CA ASP A 2 20.29 6.33 3.66
C ASP A 2 20.73 5.85 2.28
N ALA A 3 22.03 5.90 2.01
CA ALA A 3 22.56 5.40 0.76
C ALA A 3 22.22 3.92 0.67
N VAL A 4 21.53 3.52 -0.41
CA VAL A 4 21.26 2.11 -0.66
C VAL A 4 22.60 1.46 -0.97
N ASP A 5 23.08 0.61 -0.07
CA ASP A 5 24.32 -0.14 -0.26
C ASP A 5 24.06 -1.30 -1.23
N PHE A 6 24.85 -1.36 -2.29
CA PHE A 6 24.71 -2.34 -3.34
C PHE A 6 25.95 -3.24 -3.35
N PRO A 7 25.80 -4.56 -3.54
CA PRO A 7 26.93 -5.41 -3.89
C PRO A 7 27.71 -4.81 -5.06
N ALA A 8 29.05 -4.82 -4.99
CA ALA A 8 29.90 -4.11 -5.95
C ALA A 8 29.63 -4.50 -7.42
N ASN A 9 29.31 -5.76 -7.67
CA ASN A 9 28.92 -6.27 -8.99
C ASN A 9 27.64 -5.63 -9.52
N MET A 10 26.67 -5.34 -8.64
CA MET A 10 25.40 -4.75 -9.04
C MET A 10 25.57 -3.27 -9.44
N ASP A 11 26.48 -2.52 -8.81
CA ASP A 11 26.73 -1.13 -9.22
C ASP A 11 27.30 -1.05 -10.65
N GLU A 12 28.25 -1.93 -10.99
CA GLU A 12 28.81 -2.03 -12.34
C GLU A 12 27.76 -2.38 -13.39
N GLU A 13 26.91 -3.37 -13.11
CA GLU A 13 25.80 -3.78 -13.99
C GLU A 13 24.82 -2.61 -14.24
N LEU A 14 24.40 -1.91 -13.18
CA LEU A 14 23.54 -0.73 -13.27
C LEU A 14 24.19 0.39 -14.09
N ASN A 15 25.49 0.64 -13.89
CA ASN A 15 26.25 1.63 -14.65
C ASN A 15 26.26 1.30 -16.14
N ILE A 16 26.46 0.03 -16.52
CA ILE A 16 26.50 -0.39 -17.92
C ILE A 16 25.15 -0.13 -18.59
N LEU A 17 24.04 -0.48 -17.93
CA LEU A 17 22.69 -0.30 -18.48
C LEU A 17 22.36 1.18 -18.73
N VAL A 18 22.76 2.08 -17.83
CA VAL A 18 22.59 3.53 -18.01
C VAL A 18 23.52 4.06 -19.10
N LYS A 19 24.81 3.68 -19.11
CA LYS A 19 25.78 4.12 -20.13
C LYS A 19 25.40 3.70 -21.54
N LYS A 20 24.75 2.54 -21.70
CA LYS A 20 24.23 2.06 -23.00
C LYS A 20 22.92 2.71 -23.42
N GLY A 21 22.33 3.55 -22.56
CA GLY A 21 21.11 4.30 -22.87
C GLY A 21 19.81 3.50 -22.68
N TYR A 22 19.84 2.32 -22.07
CA TYR A 22 18.62 1.55 -21.78
C TYR A 22 17.74 2.23 -20.74
N TYR A 23 18.36 2.94 -19.79
CA TYR A 23 17.67 3.74 -18.78
C TYR A 23 18.32 5.14 -18.67
N PRO A 24 17.53 6.21 -18.41
CA PRO A 24 18.06 7.56 -18.26
C PRO A 24 18.97 7.75 -17.03
N SER A 25 18.70 7.00 -15.96
CA SER A 25 19.47 7.05 -14.72
C SER A 25 19.35 5.76 -13.93
N LYS A 26 20.24 5.55 -12.95
CA LYS A 26 20.10 4.46 -11.98
C LYS A 26 18.79 4.57 -11.18
N SER A 27 18.34 5.79 -10.89
CA SER A 27 17.07 6.01 -10.16
C SER A 27 15.88 5.52 -10.97
N ASP A 28 15.84 5.81 -12.27
CA ASP A 28 14.76 5.37 -13.15
C ASP A 28 14.74 3.84 -13.29
N LEU A 29 15.92 3.24 -13.47
CA LEU A 29 16.09 1.79 -13.49
C LEU A 29 15.56 1.15 -12.20
N LEU A 30 15.97 1.66 -11.03
CA LEU A 30 15.52 1.13 -9.75
C LEU A 30 14.02 1.33 -9.51
N ARG A 31 13.45 2.48 -9.93
CA ARG A 31 12.00 2.70 -9.87
C ARG A 31 11.24 1.70 -10.73
N ASP A 32 11.76 1.41 -11.92
CA ASP A 32 11.16 0.44 -12.82
C ASP A 32 11.27 -0.98 -12.27
N ALA A 33 12.46 -1.37 -11.79
CA ALA A 33 12.68 -2.65 -11.13
C ALA A 33 11.74 -2.84 -9.91
N PHE A 34 11.55 -1.79 -9.10
CA PHE A 34 10.61 -1.83 -7.99
C PHE A 34 9.16 -2.01 -8.46
N ARG A 35 8.74 -1.34 -9.54
CA ARG A 35 7.40 -1.53 -10.12
C ARG A 35 7.22 -2.96 -10.65
N VAL A 36 8.22 -3.49 -11.36
CA VAL A 36 8.22 -4.88 -11.86
C VAL A 36 8.11 -5.87 -10.70
N LEU A 37 8.88 -5.67 -9.62
CA LEU A 37 8.82 -6.52 -8.42
C LEU A 37 7.40 -6.52 -7.83
N LEU A 38 6.78 -5.36 -7.64
CA LEU A 38 5.44 -5.27 -7.08
C LEU A 38 4.36 -5.84 -8.00
N ASN A 39 4.51 -5.71 -9.32
CA ASN A 39 3.55 -6.27 -10.27
C ASN A 39 3.70 -7.79 -10.43
N THR A 40 4.91 -8.32 -10.25
CA THR A 40 5.16 -9.79 -10.28
C THR A 40 4.83 -10.46 -8.95
N ARG A 41 4.89 -9.73 -7.83
CA ARG A 41 4.54 -10.22 -6.49
C ARG A 41 3.34 -9.45 -5.94
N SER A 42 2.15 -9.78 -6.44
CA SER A 42 0.88 -9.16 -6.02
C SER A 42 0.68 -9.16 -4.50
N GLU A 43 0.99 -10.26 -3.82
CA GLU A 43 0.89 -10.34 -2.35
C GLU A 43 1.81 -9.36 -1.62
N LEU A 44 3.01 -9.10 -2.15
CA LEU A 44 3.93 -8.10 -1.59
C LEU A 44 3.37 -6.70 -1.80
N LYS A 45 2.80 -6.42 -2.97
CA LYS A 45 2.15 -5.15 -3.29
C LYS A 45 0.97 -4.86 -2.37
N ILE A 46 0.11 -5.85 -2.14
CA ILE A 46 -1.03 -5.76 -1.22
C ILE A 46 -0.54 -5.50 0.20
N SER A 47 0.47 -6.25 0.65
CA SER A 47 1.02 -6.08 2.00
C SER A 47 1.60 -4.67 2.19
N LEU A 48 2.36 -4.15 1.21
CA LEU A 48 2.85 -2.78 1.25
C LEU A 48 1.71 -1.75 1.26
N ALA A 49 0.64 -1.97 0.49
CA ALA A 49 -0.53 -1.09 0.48
C ALA A 49 -1.18 -1.00 1.86
N ILE A 50 -1.33 -2.15 2.54
CA ILE A 50 -1.88 -2.25 3.89
C ILE A 50 -1.00 -1.49 4.86
N GLU A 51 0.31 -1.71 4.86
CA GLU A 51 1.23 -1.01 5.78
C GLU A 51 1.17 0.50 5.58
N LEU A 52 1.20 0.98 4.34
CA LEU A 52 1.09 2.41 4.02
C LEU A 52 -0.22 3.02 4.51
N TYR A 53 -1.31 2.25 4.46
CA TYR A 53 -2.59 2.66 5.04
C TYR A 53 -2.54 2.69 6.58
N MET A 54 -2.03 1.63 7.21
CA MET A 54 -1.97 1.50 8.67
C MET A 54 -1.10 2.59 9.32
N VAL A 55 0.00 3.00 8.67
CA VAL A 55 0.84 4.12 9.13
C VAL A 55 0.31 5.50 8.70
N GLY A 56 -0.89 5.58 8.13
CA GLY A 56 -1.56 6.84 7.75
C GLY A 56 -0.90 7.59 6.60
N LYS A 57 -0.02 6.95 5.81
CA LYS A 57 0.67 7.59 4.68
C LYS A 57 -0.24 7.76 3.47
N ILE A 58 -1.20 6.85 3.30
CA ILE A 58 -2.18 6.90 2.22
C ILE A 58 -3.59 6.59 2.75
N SER A 59 -4.60 7.12 2.07
CA SER A 59 -6.00 6.78 2.36
C SER A 59 -6.32 5.33 1.94
N ILE A 60 -7.41 4.77 2.45
CA ILE A 60 -7.86 3.42 2.09
C ILE A 60 -8.13 3.28 0.57
N SER A 61 -8.71 4.31 -0.06
CA SER A 61 -8.96 4.31 -1.49
C SER A 61 -7.66 4.32 -2.29
N ARG A 62 -6.64 5.07 -1.82
CA ARG A 62 -5.32 5.09 -2.44
C ARG A 62 -4.57 3.77 -2.25
N ALA A 63 -4.75 3.10 -1.10
CA ALA A 63 -4.20 1.78 -0.85
C ALA A 63 -4.83 0.72 -1.77
N ALA A 64 -6.15 0.75 -1.95
CA ALA A 64 -6.86 -0.13 -2.88
C ALA A 64 -6.39 0.07 -4.33
N GLU A 65 -6.31 1.33 -4.79
CA GLU A 65 -5.77 1.68 -6.11
C GLU A 65 -4.34 1.17 -6.29
N PHE A 66 -3.48 1.37 -5.28
CA PHE A 66 -2.10 0.88 -5.31
C PHE A 66 -2.05 -0.64 -5.39
N ALA A 67 -2.88 -1.34 -4.63
CA ALA A 67 -3.00 -2.80 -4.66
C ALA A 67 -3.60 -3.34 -5.96
N GLY A 68 -4.26 -2.50 -6.77
CA GLY A 68 -4.89 -2.90 -8.03
C GLY A 68 -6.23 -3.61 -7.82
N VAL A 69 -6.95 -3.27 -6.75
CA VAL A 69 -8.25 -3.86 -6.40
C VAL A 69 -9.26 -2.74 -6.10
N THR A 70 -10.54 -3.08 -6.05
CA THR A 70 -11.57 -2.15 -5.57
C THR A 70 -11.41 -1.89 -4.08
N THR A 71 -11.92 -0.75 -3.61
CA THR A 71 -11.93 -0.42 -2.18
C THR A 71 -12.72 -1.43 -1.33
N ILE A 72 -13.68 -2.15 -1.93
CA ILE A 72 -14.44 -3.21 -1.25
C ILE A 72 -13.56 -4.44 -1.06
N GLU A 73 -12.98 -4.97 -2.14
CA GLU A 73 -12.05 -6.11 -2.08
C GLU A 73 -10.87 -5.84 -1.14
N PHE A 74 -10.33 -4.61 -1.15
CA PHE A 74 -9.24 -4.24 -0.24
C PHE A 74 -9.65 -4.36 1.23
N LYS A 75 -10.88 -3.95 1.59
CA LYS A 75 -11.41 -4.10 2.95
C LYS A 75 -11.60 -5.57 3.31
N GLU A 76 -12.04 -6.40 2.37
CA GLU A 76 -12.20 -7.84 2.58
C GLU A 76 -10.85 -8.52 2.79
N ILE A 77 -9.82 -8.16 2.01
CA ILE A 77 -8.45 -8.64 2.20
C ILE A 77 -7.94 -8.26 3.59
N MET A 78 -8.14 -7.01 4.01
CA MET A 78 -7.76 -6.56 5.35
C MET A 78 -8.49 -7.36 6.44
N ALA A 79 -9.80 -7.52 6.33
CA ALA A 79 -10.61 -8.28 7.28
C ALA A 79 -10.18 -9.76 7.33
N GLY A 80 -9.90 -10.38 6.18
CA GLY A 80 -9.37 -11.75 6.08
C GLY A 80 -7.99 -11.90 6.72
N ARG A 81 -7.23 -10.82 6.87
CA ARG A 81 -5.96 -10.75 7.60
C ARG A 81 -6.12 -10.33 9.07
N GLY A 82 -7.36 -10.23 9.57
CA GLY A 82 -7.64 -9.82 10.95
C GLY A 82 -7.41 -8.33 11.23
N ILE A 83 -7.27 -7.51 10.18
CA ILE A 83 -7.00 -6.08 10.32
C ILE A 83 -8.34 -5.35 10.43
N VAL A 84 -8.68 -4.97 11.66
CA VAL A 84 -9.89 -4.21 11.96
C VAL A 84 -9.62 -2.73 11.70
N ARG A 85 -10.52 -2.09 10.95
CA ARG A 85 -10.46 -0.65 10.73
C ARG A 85 -11.01 0.07 11.95
N GLU A 86 -10.22 0.94 12.56
CA GLU A 86 -10.76 1.95 13.45
C GLU A 86 -11.57 2.95 12.62
N THR A 87 -12.86 3.03 12.92
CA THR A 87 -13.76 4.03 12.34
C THR A 87 -14.21 4.95 13.45
N GLU A 88 -14.20 6.25 13.21
CA GLU A 88 -14.90 7.23 14.05
C GLU A 88 -16.41 6.98 13.88
N GLY A 89 -16.92 6.02 14.65
CA GLY A 89 -18.33 5.73 14.79
C GLY A 89 -18.83 6.33 16.09
N LYS A 90 -20.11 6.71 16.12
CA LYS A 90 -20.80 6.91 17.39
C LYS A 90 -20.71 5.61 18.19
N SER A 91 -20.52 5.71 19.50
CA SER A 91 -20.55 4.53 20.35
C SER A 91 -21.88 3.79 20.19
N ALA A 92 -21.89 2.48 20.39
CA ALA A 92 -23.15 1.70 20.38
C ALA A 92 -24.22 2.36 21.26
N LYS A 93 -23.81 2.83 22.44
CA LYS A 93 -24.67 3.56 23.39
C LYS A 93 -25.30 4.82 22.80
N GLU A 94 -24.54 5.62 22.06
CA GLU A 94 -25.07 6.82 21.39
C GLU A 94 -26.07 6.46 20.28
N MET A 95 -25.84 5.35 19.58
CA MET A 95 -26.74 4.85 18.56
C MET A 95 -28.04 4.36 19.19
N ASP A 96 -27.97 3.56 20.25
CA ASP A 96 -29.13 3.03 21.00
C ASP A 96 -29.99 4.17 21.57
N THR A 97 -29.35 5.14 22.24
CA THR A 97 -30.06 6.33 22.79
C THR A 97 -30.83 7.10 21.71
N LYS A 98 -30.31 7.15 20.49
CA LYS A 98 -30.97 7.84 19.37
C LYS A 98 -32.17 7.04 18.86
N LEU A 99 -32.07 5.71 18.82
CA LEU A 99 -33.18 4.85 18.40
C LEU A 99 -34.35 4.91 19.39
N GLU A 100 -34.07 4.91 20.70
CA GLU A 100 -35.07 5.10 21.75
C GLU A 100 -35.79 6.46 21.61
N LYS A 101 -35.03 7.55 21.39
CA LYS A 101 -35.60 8.89 21.17
C LYS A 101 -36.47 8.99 19.92
N LEU A 102 -36.22 8.16 18.91
CA LEU A 102 -36.97 8.10 17.67
C LEU A 102 -38.16 7.11 17.75
N GLY A 103 -38.30 6.37 18.86
CA GLY A 103 -39.35 5.38 19.05
C GLY A 103 -39.25 4.18 18.10
N ILE A 104 -38.04 3.88 17.62
CA ILE A 104 -37.77 2.76 16.71
C ILE A 104 -37.58 1.46 17.50
N VAL A 105 -37.13 1.58 18.75
CA VAL A 105 -37.03 0.53 19.78
C VAL A 105 -37.41 1.12 21.12
#